data_AF-A0A3M2B6J5-F1
#
_entry.id   AF-A0A3M2B6J5-F1
#
_cell.length_a   1.000
_cell.length_b   1.000
_cell.length_c   1.000
_cell.angle_alpha   90.00
_cell.angle_beta   90.00
_cell.angle_gamma   90.00
#
_symmetry.space_group_name_H-M   'P 1'
#
loop_
_entity.id
_entity.type
_entity.pdbx_description
1 polymer ?
#
loop_
_entity_poly.entity_id
_entity_poly.type
_entity_poly.pdbx_seq_one_letter_code
_entity_poly.pdbx_strand_id
1 'polypeptide(L)'
;VRVALRVESDAAPPVVYVAAVPRAAERAAEAASFLAFLTSAEGQAVLSRYGFEAAAPPAGAAAGAAEPSPEPGPVRGGVPGEPRAAPSGPVATSGVDLGSAVRLSLVVALAAVLLGLVPAVAVGWLFARREFPGRTVLSLLVLGPLVLPPVVTGYLLLEVLGRQGLLGGALAVFGVSVPFTLLGAVVAAGVVGFPLYVMSIRGAFEAVDVRYEEVSWTLGVPPRRTFTRVVLPLALPGIAAGAVLAFARALGEFGATVVLAGNIEGETRTIALAVYALLEAPGGREAARGLVLASVVLSLLGLVGYEALSRRQRRRLERFGGE
;
A
#
# COMPACT_ATOMS: atom_id res chain seq x y z
N VAL A 1 -16.34 29.33 13.69
CA VAL A 1 -15.73 30.24 14.69
C VAL A 1 -14.24 30.27 14.46
N ARG A 2 -13.59 31.42 14.71
CA ARG A 2 -12.14 31.62 14.57
C ARG A 2 -11.50 31.55 15.97
N VAL A 3 -10.62 30.59 16.22
CA VAL A 3 -9.77 30.55 17.42
C VAL A 3 -8.36 30.95 17.00
N ALA A 4 -7.74 31.85 17.74
CA ALA A 4 -6.36 32.25 17.57
C ALA A 4 -5.47 31.38 18.49
N LEU A 5 -4.62 30.53 17.92
CA LEU A 5 -3.58 29.82 18.68
C LEU A 5 -2.27 30.57 18.50
N ARG A 6 -1.61 30.94 19.59
CA ARG A 6 -0.26 31.52 19.59
C ARG A 6 0.78 30.43 19.87
N VAL A 7 1.90 30.50 19.17
CA VAL A 7 3.10 29.70 19.44
C VAL A 7 4.20 30.66 19.89
N GLU A 8 4.77 30.42 21.06
CA GLU A 8 5.94 31.17 21.53
C GLU A 8 7.19 30.57 20.89
N SER A 9 7.94 31.39 20.15
CA SER A 9 9.20 30.99 19.50
C SER A 9 10.24 32.05 19.83
N ASP A 10 11.37 31.64 20.39
CA ASP A 10 12.49 32.51 20.79
C ASP A 10 13.16 33.27 19.61
N ALA A 11 12.69 33.10 18.38
CA ALA A 11 13.31 33.70 17.20
C ALA A 11 12.34 34.27 16.14
N ALA A 12 11.02 34.35 16.39
CA ALA A 12 10.06 34.87 15.40
C ALA A 12 8.78 35.46 16.04
N PRO A 13 8.08 36.39 15.37
CA PRO A 13 6.81 36.92 15.86
C PRO A 13 5.75 35.82 15.99
N PRO A 14 4.86 35.90 16.99
CA PRO A 14 3.89 34.84 17.29
C PRO A 14 2.97 34.58 16.09
N VAL A 15 2.97 33.35 15.60
CA VAL A 15 2.12 32.91 14.48
C VAL A 15 0.72 32.63 15.02
N VAL A 16 -0.29 33.30 14.46
CA VAL A 16 -1.70 33.12 14.85
C VAL A 16 -2.38 32.17 13.87
N TYR A 17 -2.68 30.95 14.33
CA TYR A 17 -3.48 30.01 13.56
C TYR A 17 -4.95 30.30 13.76
N VAL A 18 -5.70 30.44 12.66
CA VAL A 18 -7.16 30.65 12.67
C VAL A 18 -7.84 29.34 12.28
N ALA A 19 -8.29 28.57 13.27
CA ALA A 19 -9.11 27.39 13.00
C ALA A 19 -10.52 27.83 12.56
N ALA A 20 -11.00 27.38 11.41
CA ALA A 20 -12.34 27.68 10.92
C ALA A 20 -13.28 26.48 11.16
N VAL A 21 -14.17 26.59 12.15
CA VAL A 21 -15.19 25.56 12.38
C VAL A 21 -16.38 25.76 11.41
N PRO A 22 -16.74 24.76 10.58
CA PRO A 22 -17.81 24.87 9.59
C PRO A 22 -19.18 25.06 10.24
N ARG A 23 -19.98 25.97 9.67
CA ARG A 23 -21.26 26.45 10.22
C ARG A 23 -22.46 25.61 9.75
N ALA A 24 -22.30 24.29 9.64
CA ALA A 24 -23.44 23.41 9.37
C ALA A 24 -24.34 23.39 10.61
N ALA A 25 -25.65 23.65 10.44
CA ALA A 25 -26.61 23.84 11.52
C ALA A 25 -26.66 22.66 12.51
N GLU A 26 -26.35 21.45 12.06
CA GLU A 26 -26.36 20.22 12.87
C GLU A 26 -25.17 20.07 13.82
N ARG A 27 -24.08 20.83 13.65
CA ARG A 27 -22.85 20.71 14.47
C ARG A 27 -22.49 21.98 15.24
N ALA A 28 -23.40 22.94 15.32
CA ALA A 28 -23.18 24.20 16.04
C ALA A 28 -22.91 23.99 17.55
N ALA A 29 -23.54 22.97 18.16
CA ALA A 29 -23.31 22.61 19.56
C ALA A 29 -21.92 21.98 19.78
N GLU A 30 -21.49 21.08 18.90
CA GLU A 30 -20.14 20.48 18.95
C GLU A 30 -19.06 21.54 18.76
N ALA A 31 -19.27 22.47 17.84
CA ALA A 31 -18.39 23.62 17.64
C ALA A 31 -18.26 24.45 18.92
N ALA A 32 -19.38 24.76 19.59
CA ALA A 32 -19.37 25.52 20.83
C ALA A 32 -18.65 24.78 21.98
N SER A 33 -18.90 23.48 22.13
CA SER A 33 -18.24 22.64 23.14
C SER A 33 -16.73 22.51 22.92
N PHE A 34 -16.29 22.38 21.67
CA PHE A 34 -14.88 22.33 21.33
C PHE A 34 -14.16 23.66 21.62
N LEU A 35 -14.80 24.78 21.32
CA LEU A 35 -14.27 26.11 21.65
C LEU A 35 -14.17 26.31 23.16
N ALA A 36 -15.20 25.90 23.91
CA ALA A 36 -15.21 25.97 25.37
C ALA A 36 -14.08 25.12 25.97
N PHE A 37 -13.83 23.93 25.41
CA PHE A 37 -12.70 23.08 25.79
C PHE A 37 -11.36 23.76 25.53
N LEU A 38 -11.12 24.31 24.34
CA LEU A 38 -9.86 25.00 24.03
C LEU A 38 -9.56 26.17 24.96
N THR A 39 -10.59 26.85 25.49
CA THR A 39 -10.45 27.95 26.45
C THR A 39 -10.46 27.51 27.92
N SER A 40 -10.69 26.23 28.21
CA SER A 40 -10.73 25.68 29.57
C SER A 40 -9.33 25.48 30.16
N ALA A 41 -9.22 25.39 31.49
CA ALA A 41 -7.95 25.12 32.17
C ALA A 41 -7.31 23.79 31.71
N GLU A 42 -8.13 22.78 31.43
CA GLU A 42 -7.69 21.47 30.96
C GLU A 42 -7.20 21.55 29.50
N GLY A 43 -7.91 22.28 28.63
CA GLY A 43 -7.48 22.52 27.25
C GLY A 43 -6.17 23.31 27.15
N GLN A 44 -5.99 24.34 27.98
CA GLN A 44 -4.75 25.12 28.06
C GLN A 44 -3.57 24.28 28.57
N ALA A 45 -3.81 23.37 29.52
CA ALA A 45 -2.79 22.44 30.00
C ALA A 45 -2.35 21.45 28.91
N VAL A 46 -3.26 21.04 28.02
CA VAL A 46 -2.91 20.21 26.85
C VAL A 46 -2.15 21.01 25.80
N LEU A 47 -2.59 22.23 25.48
CA LEU A 47 -1.97 23.08 24.45
C LEU A 47 -0.55 23.52 24.85
N SER A 48 -0.34 23.88 26.12
CA SER A 48 0.97 24.34 26.62
C SER A 48 2.04 23.23 26.55
N ARG A 49 1.67 21.95 26.69
CA ARG A 49 2.61 20.82 26.47
C ARG A 49 3.18 20.76 25.05
N TYR A 50 2.47 21.34 24.08
CA TYR A 50 2.88 21.38 22.68
C TYR A 50 3.34 22.78 22.25
N GLY A 51 3.54 23.70 23.20
CA GLY A 51 4.00 25.08 22.92
C GLY A 51 2.92 26.00 22.35
N PHE A 52 1.64 25.67 22.54
CA PHE A 52 0.51 26.50 22.10
C PHE A 52 -0.19 27.16 23.29
N GLU A 53 -0.63 28.39 23.10
CA GLU A 53 -1.52 29.11 24.01
C GLU A 53 -2.79 29.53 23.25
N ALA A 54 -3.96 29.13 23.74
CA ALA A 54 -5.22 29.54 23.13
C ALA A 54 -5.65 30.90 23.69
N ALA A 55 -5.66 31.93 22.86
CA ALA A 55 -6.15 33.25 23.25
C ALA A 55 -7.61 33.42 22.80
N ALA A 56 -8.43 34.03 23.67
CA ALA A 56 -9.75 34.51 23.26
C ALA A 56 -9.58 35.51 22.10
N PRO A 57 -10.45 35.47 21.07
CA PRO A 57 -10.35 36.42 19.97
C PRO A 57 -10.47 37.85 20.51
N PRO A 58 -9.73 38.83 19.94
CA PRO A 58 -9.77 40.21 20.43
C PRO A 58 -11.20 40.75 20.41
N ALA A 59 -11.61 41.39 21.51
CA ALA A 59 -12.93 42.01 21.64
C ALA A 59 -13.10 43.06 20.53
N GLY A 60 -13.96 42.75 19.56
CA GLY A 60 -14.20 43.60 18.38
C GLY A 60 -14.15 42.87 17.03
N ALA A 61 -13.72 41.61 16.96
CA ALA A 61 -13.77 40.81 15.73
C ALA A 61 -15.20 40.29 15.44
N ALA A 62 -16.12 41.22 15.19
CA ALA A 62 -17.40 40.90 14.57
C ALA A 62 -17.16 40.23 13.20
N ALA A 63 -18.05 39.32 12.83
CA ALA A 63 -18.02 38.56 11.58
C ALA A 63 -18.02 39.50 10.36
N GLY A 64 -16.84 39.91 9.91
CA GLY A 64 -16.62 40.69 8.70
C GLY A 64 -16.37 39.76 7.51
N ALA A 65 -17.11 40.01 6.43
CA ALA A 65 -17.02 39.34 5.15
C ALA A 65 -15.59 39.33 4.59
N ALA A 66 -15.21 38.24 3.93
CA ALA A 66 -14.00 38.19 3.12
C ALA A 66 -14.11 39.22 1.99
N GLU A 67 -13.08 40.04 1.80
CA GLU A 67 -12.95 40.89 0.62
C GLU A 67 -12.90 40.03 -0.66
N PRO A 68 -13.54 40.45 -1.75
CA PRO A 68 -13.58 39.69 -2.99
C PRO A 68 -12.30 39.88 -3.82
N SER A 69 -11.81 38.80 -4.39
CA SER A 69 -10.88 38.79 -5.54
C SER A 69 -11.54 39.47 -6.76
N PRO A 70 -10.79 40.04 -7.73
CA PRO A 70 -11.32 40.93 -8.75
C PRO A 70 -12.23 40.21 -9.77
N GLU A 71 -13.35 40.84 -10.13
CA GLU A 71 -14.32 40.35 -11.11
C GLU A 71 -13.83 40.46 -12.57
N PRO A 72 -14.14 39.49 -13.45
CA PRO A 72 -14.32 39.72 -14.88
C PRO A 72 -15.77 40.15 -15.19
N GLY A 73 -15.93 41.03 -16.19
CA GLY A 73 -17.10 41.89 -16.43
C GLY A 73 -18.47 41.25 -16.73
N PRO A 74 -19.49 42.10 -16.99
CA PRO A 74 -20.87 41.83 -16.60
C PRO A 74 -21.66 41.06 -17.67
N VAL A 75 -22.50 40.13 -17.22
CA VAL A 75 -23.62 39.59 -18.03
C VAL A 75 -24.92 39.72 -17.26
N ARG A 76 -25.92 40.28 -17.96
CA ARG A 76 -27.22 40.76 -17.49
C ARG A 76 -28.15 39.65 -16.95
N GLY A 77 -28.78 39.97 -15.82
CA GLY A 77 -30.21 39.84 -15.47
C GLY A 77 -31.02 38.59 -15.86
N GLY A 78 -31.52 37.89 -14.85
CA GLY A 78 -32.63 36.93 -14.96
C GLY A 78 -33.25 36.59 -13.59
N VAL A 79 -34.59 36.65 -13.51
CA VAL A 79 -35.49 36.55 -12.34
C VAL A 79 -35.44 35.15 -11.65
N PRO A 80 -35.72 35.01 -10.34
CA PRO A 80 -35.69 33.71 -9.66
C PRO A 80 -36.96 32.90 -9.89
N GLY A 81 -36.81 31.69 -10.43
CA GLY A 81 -37.87 30.69 -10.59
C GLY A 81 -37.31 29.28 -10.70
N GLU A 82 -37.80 28.41 -9.81
CA GLU A 82 -37.62 26.95 -9.68
C GLU A 82 -36.27 26.39 -9.17
N PRO A 83 -36.31 25.37 -8.27
CA PRO A 83 -35.13 24.65 -7.84
C PRO A 83 -34.62 23.83 -9.03
N ARG A 84 -33.61 24.38 -9.71
CA ARG A 84 -32.90 23.69 -10.77
C ARG A 84 -32.37 22.38 -10.20
N ALA A 85 -32.88 21.26 -10.70
CA ALA A 85 -32.35 19.94 -10.41
C ALA A 85 -30.82 20.00 -10.49
N ALA A 86 -30.16 19.52 -9.44
CA ALA A 86 -28.70 19.47 -9.37
C ALA A 86 -28.19 18.90 -10.70
N PRO A 87 -27.20 19.54 -11.36
CA PRO A 87 -26.64 18.97 -12.57
C PRO A 87 -26.05 17.61 -12.21
N SER A 88 -26.75 16.55 -12.64
CA SER A 88 -26.23 15.19 -12.79
C SER A 88 -25.28 15.17 -14.00
N GLY A 89 -24.24 16.00 -13.91
CA GLY A 89 -23.07 15.98 -14.79
C GLY A 89 -21.90 15.36 -14.05
N PRO A 90 -20.96 14.70 -14.75
CA PRO A 90 -19.83 14.04 -14.12
C PRO A 90 -19.01 15.09 -13.36
N VAL A 91 -18.96 14.97 -12.04
CA VAL A 91 -18.02 15.70 -11.20
C VAL A 91 -16.63 15.38 -11.73
N ALA A 92 -15.91 16.39 -12.20
CA ALA A 92 -14.62 16.25 -12.85
C ALA A 92 -13.64 15.49 -11.91
N THR A 93 -13.42 14.22 -12.21
CA THR A 93 -12.40 13.30 -11.67
C THR A 93 -10.96 13.72 -12.03
N SER A 94 -10.73 15.02 -12.27
CA SER A 94 -9.60 15.60 -13.00
C SER A 94 -8.21 15.47 -12.36
N GLY A 95 -8.07 14.75 -11.23
CA GLY A 95 -6.80 14.59 -10.53
C GLY A 95 -6.25 13.16 -10.41
N VAL A 96 -7.01 12.13 -10.78
CA VAL A 96 -6.58 10.72 -10.63
C VAL A 96 -6.78 9.96 -11.94
N ASP A 97 -5.68 9.57 -12.59
CA ASP A 97 -5.71 8.70 -13.75
C ASP A 97 -5.93 7.25 -13.28
N LEU A 98 -7.20 6.83 -13.29
CA LEU A 98 -7.61 5.48 -12.90
C LEU A 98 -6.88 4.38 -13.70
N GLY A 99 -6.59 4.66 -14.98
CA GLY A 99 -5.88 3.72 -15.85
C GLY A 99 -4.42 3.56 -15.44
N SER A 100 -3.77 4.66 -15.04
CA SER A 100 -2.41 4.61 -14.50
C SER A 100 -2.33 3.79 -13.22
N ALA A 101 -3.29 3.92 -12.30
CA ALA A 101 -3.28 3.21 -11.03
C ALA A 101 -3.39 1.68 -11.22
N VAL A 102 -4.26 1.25 -12.14
CA VAL A 102 -4.39 -0.18 -12.50
C VAL A 102 -3.10 -0.70 -13.13
N ARG A 103 -2.55 0.03 -14.10
CA ARG A 103 -1.29 -0.33 -14.77
C ARG A 103 -0.15 -0.45 -13.75
N LEU A 104 0.01 0.54 -12.88
CA LEU A 104 1.06 0.56 -11.85
C LEU A 104 0.91 -0.61 -10.88
N SER A 105 -0.30 -0.94 -10.45
CA SER A 105 -0.54 -2.09 -9.55
C SER A 105 -0.15 -3.41 -10.18
N LEU A 106 -0.50 -3.60 -11.46
CA LEU A 106 -0.11 -4.79 -12.22
C LEU A 106 1.41 -4.88 -12.39
N VAL A 107 2.06 -3.78 -12.79
CA VAL A 107 3.51 -3.72 -12.95
C VAL A 107 4.21 -4.02 -11.63
N VAL A 108 3.78 -3.38 -10.53
CA VAL A 108 4.36 -3.55 -9.20
C VAL A 108 4.21 -5.00 -8.72
N ALA A 109 3.00 -5.56 -8.80
CA ALA A 109 2.73 -6.91 -8.35
C ALA A 109 3.48 -7.95 -9.19
N LEU A 110 3.49 -7.80 -10.53
CA LEU A 110 4.19 -8.72 -11.42
C LEU A 110 5.70 -8.66 -11.22
N ALA A 111 6.28 -7.44 -11.15
CA ALA A 111 7.70 -7.27 -10.89
C ALA A 111 8.10 -7.85 -9.54
N ALA A 112 7.30 -7.64 -8.49
CA ALA A 112 7.54 -8.21 -7.16
C ALA A 112 7.61 -9.75 -7.19
N VAL A 113 6.69 -10.40 -7.91
CA VAL A 113 6.70 -11.88 -8.06
C VAL A 113 7.88 -12.35 -8.90
N LEU A 114 8.16 -11.71 -10.04
CA LEU A 114 9.24 -12.11 -10.93
C LEU A 114 10.62 -11.97 -10.26
N LEU A 115 10.86 -10.84 -9.58
CA LEU A 115 12.08 -10.62 -8.81
C LEU A 115 12.16 -11.56 -7.60
N GLY A 116 11.01 -11.91 -7.01
CA GLY A 116 10.88 -12.82 -5.88
C GLY A 116 11.03 -14.31 -6.24
N LEU A 117 10.88 -14.71 -7.50
CA LEU A 117 10.80 -16.12 -7.91
C LEU A 117 12.04 -16.93 -7.50
N VAL A 118 13.22 -16.46 -7.91
CA VAL A 118 14.49 -17.15 -7.61
C VAL A 118 14.75 -17.23 -6.10
N PRO A 119 14.72 -16.13 -5.32
CA PRO A 119 14.93 -16.21 -3.89
C PRO A 119 13.84 -17.02 -3.18
N ALA A 120 12.57 -16.92 -3.59
CA ALA A 120 11.50 -17.69 -2.97
C ALA A 120 11.64 -19.20 -3.21
N VAL A 121 12.05 -19.60 -4.42
CA VAL A 121 12.36 -21.01 -4.74
C VAL A 121 13.55 -21.51 -3.93
N ALA A 122 14.63 -20.73 -3.85
CA ALA A 122 15.81 -21.10 -3.08
C ALA A 122 15.51 -21.25 -1.59
N VAL A 123 14.81 -20.28 -0.99
CA VAL A 123 14.44 -20.30 0.43
C VAL A 123 13.41 -21.39 0.72
N GLY A 124 12.39 -21.54 -0.13
CA GLY A 124 11.37 -22.57 0.00
C GLY A 124 11.96 -23.98 -0.07
N TRP A 125 12.86 -24.23 -1.02
CA TRP A 125 13.60 -25.49 -1.12
C TRP A 125 14.49 -25.72 0.10
N LEU A 126 15.23 -24.69 0.54
CA LEU A 126 16.10 -24.79 1.71
C LEU A 126 15.28 -25.14 2.96
N PHE A 127 14.13 -24.49 3.16
CA PHE A 127 13.25 -24.81 4.27
C PHE A 127 12.62 -26.20 4.20
N ALA A 128 12.36 -26.72 3.00
CA ALA A 128 11.80 -28.05 2.80
C ALA A 128 12.84 -29.18 2.97
N ARG A 129 14.12 -28.94 2.66
CA ARG A 129 15.13 -30.00 2.55
C ARG A 129 16.24 -29.97 3.58
N ARG A 130 16.45 -28.87 4.32
CA ARG A 130 17.62 -28.71 5.19
C ARG A 130 17.28 -28.20 6.59
N GLU A 131 17.91 -28.80 7.58
CA GLU A 131 18.10 -28.23 8.91
C GLU A 131 19.49 -27.61 9.01
N PHE A 132 19.60 -26.40 9.54
CA PHE A 132 20.86 -25.67 9.64
C PHE A 132 20.81 -24.67 10.80
N PRO A 133 21.95 -24.34 11.43
CA PRO A 133 22.00 -23.56 12.69
C PRO A 133 21.55 -22.09 12.59
N GLY A 134 21.13 -21.60 11.42
CA GLY A 134 20.55 -20.26 11.22
C GLY A 134 19.08 -20.27 10.79
N ARG A 135 18.43 -21.44 10.79
CA ARG A 135 17.08 -21.62 10.24
C ARG A 135 16.04 -20.73 10.90
N THR A 136 16.09 -20.58 12.22
CA THR A 136 15.14 -19.75 12.98
C THR A 136 15.26 -18.28 12.58
N VAL A 137 16.48 -17.75 12.48
CA VAL A 137 16.71 -16.34 12.08
C VAL A 137 16.21 -16.10 10.66
N LEU A 138 16.54 -16.98 9.71
CA LEU A 138 16.04 -16.85 8.35
C LEU A 138 14.51 -16.96 8.30
N SER A 139 13.91 -17.85 9.10
CA SER A 139 12.46 -17.98 9.20
C SER A 139 11.83 -16.70 9.74
N LEU A 140 12.41 -16.05 10.75
CA LEU A 140 11.92 -14.79 11.27
C LEU A 140 12.05 -13.65 10.25
N LEU A 141 13.14 -13.59 9.49
CA LEU A 141 13.31 -12.59 8.44
C LEU A 141 12.29 -12.78 7.30
N VAL A 142 12.06 -14.02 6.90
CA VAL A 142 11.19 -14.36 5.76
C VAL A 142 9.70 -14.29 6.14
N LEU A 143 9.34 -14.76 7.33
CA LEU A 143 7.95 -14.82 7.78
C LEU A 143 7.54 -13.62 8.64
N GLY A 144 8.50 -12.86 9.16
CA GLY A 144 8.26 -11.66 9.98
C GLY A 144 7.28 -10.66 9.34
N PRO A 145 7.41 -10.32 8.04
CA PRO A 145 6.46 -9.43 7.37
C PRO A 145 5.00 -9.89 7.40
N LEU A 146 4.73 -11.18 7.62
CA LEU A 146 3.38 -11.71 7.75
C LEU A 146 2.75 -11.38 9.11
N VAL A 147 3.58 -11.23 10.15
CA VAL A 147 3.15 -10.98 11.53
C VAL A 147 3.18 -9.49 11.86
N LEU A 148 4.11 -8.75 11.25
CA LEU A 148 4.24 -7.32 11.45
C LEU A 148 3.11 -6.54 10.74
N PRO A 149 2.58 -5.47 11.36
CA PRO A 149 1.70 -4.55 10.66
C PRO A 149 2.37 -4.01 9.39
N PRO A 150 1.69 -3.95 8.23
CA PRO A 150 2.34 -3.56 6.97
C PRO A 150 3.01 -2.19 7.00
N VAL A 151 2.41 -1.23 7.71
CA VAL A 151 3.00 0.11 7.90
C VAL A 151 4.32 0.04 8.67
N VAL A 152 4.42 -0.82 9.68
CA VAL A 152 5.66 -1.06 10.43
C VAL A 152 6.71 -1.69 9.53
N THR A 153 6.33 -2.67 8.70
CA THR A 153 7.22 -3.25 7.68
C THR A 153 7.72 -2.18 6.71
N GLY A 154 6.85 -1.30 6.23
CA GLY A 154 7.22 -0.16 5.37
C GLY A 154 8.22 0.78 6.04
N TYR A 155 8.01 1.11 7.31
CA TYR A 155 8.91 1.94 8.09
C TYR A 155 10.30 1.29 8.24
N LEU A 156 10.35 0.01 8.62
CA LEU A 156 11.61 -0.72 8.73
C LEU A 156 12.35 -0.81 7.39
N LEU A 157 11.61 -1.00 6.28
CA LEU A 157 12.21 -0.96 4.94
C LEU A 157 12.76 0.42 4.61
N LEU A 158 12.08 1.50 5.01
CA LEU A 158 12.57 2.86 4.81
C LEU A 158 13.83 3.15 5.63
N GLU A 159 13.92 2.66 6.87
CA GLU A 159 15.13 2.77 7.69
C GLU A 159 16.33 2.03 7.07
N VAL A 160 16.09 0.86 6.44
CA VAL A 160 17.16 0.06 5.83
C VAL A 160 17.56 0.59 4.43
N LEU A 161 16.58 0.94 3.61
CA LEU A 161 16.75 1.30 2.18
C LEU A 161 16.75 2.82 1.95
N GLY A 162 16.50 3.61 2.98
CA GLY A 162 16.58 5.07 2.97
C GLY A 162 17.98 5.57 2.63
N ARG A 163 18.11 6.82 2.17
CA ARG A 163 19.42 7.39 1.74
C ARG A 163 20.51 7.29 2.81
N GLN A 164 20.14 7.38 4.09
CA GLN A 164 21.05 7.27 5.24
C GLN A 164 20.96 5.89 5.91
N GLY A 165 20.19 4.97 5.34
CA GLY A 165 19.97 3.63 5.87
C GLY A 165 21.16 2.69 5.62
N LEU A 166 21.10 1.53 6.27
CA LEU A 166 22.15 0.50 6.25
C LEU A 166 22.57 0.09 4.83
N LEU A 167 21.60 0.00 3.92
CA LEU A 167 21.81 -0.40 2.53
C LEU A 167 21.69 0.76 1.55
N GLY A 168 20.82 1.74 1.82
CA GLY A 168 20.53 2.79 0.84
C GLY A 168 21.73 3.67 0.50
N GLY A 169 22.67 3.88 1.41
CA GLY A 169 23.94 4.57 1.12
C GLY A 169 24.81 3.82 0.10
N ALA A 170 24.88 2.49 0.19
CA ALA A 170 25.61 1.66 -0.76
C ALA A 170 24.92 1.60 -2.13
N LEU A 171 23.59 1.49 -2.16
CA LEU A 171 22.80 1.56 -3.40
C LEU A 171 22.95 2.92 -4.11
N ALA A 172 23.07 4.01 -3.34
CA ALA A 172 23.25 5.35 -3.89
C ALA A 172 24.58 5.51 -4.66
N VAL A 173 25.63 4.76 -4.30
CA VAL A 173 26.90 4.73 -5.07
C VAL A 173 26.69 4.21 -6.48
N PHE A 174 25.72 3.30 -6.67
CA PHE A 174 25.32 2.78 -7.98
C PHE A 174 24.22 3.62 -8.65
N GLY A 175 23.86 4.77 -8.08
CA GLY A 175 22.80 5.64 -8.59
C GLY A 175 21.38 5.09 -8.41
N VAL A 176 21.19 4.05 -7.58
CA VAL A 176 19.87 3.44 -7.34
C VAL A 176 19.24 4.08 -6.11
N SER A 177 18.07 4.70 -6.30
CA SER A 177 17.23 5.19 -5.20
C SER A 177 15.99 4.32 -5.07
N VAL A 178 15.70 3.85 -3.86
CA VAL A 178 14.55 3.00 -3.56
C VAL A 178 13.37 3.79 -2.99
N PRO A 179 13.55 4.66 -1.97
CA PRO A 179 12.44 5.41 -1.40
C PRO A 179 11.78 6.33 -2.43
N PHE A 180 10.45 6.45 -2.36
CA PHE A 180 9.65 7.31 -3.24
C PHE A 180 9.78 6.99 -4.74
N THR A 181 10.06 5.73 -5.08
CA THR A 181 10.16 5.27 -6.48
C THR A 181 9.26 4.07 -6.74
N LEU A 182 9.06 3.76 -8.02
CA LEU A 182 8.41 2.53 -8.45
C LEU A 182 9.14 1.29 -7.92
N LEU A 183 10.48 1.32 -7.86
CA LEU A 183 11.27 0.24 -7.28
C LEU A 183 10.96 0.06 -5.78
N GLY A 184 10.78 1.15 -5.04
CA GLY A 184 10.30 1.11 -3.66
C GLY A 184 8.95 0.41 -3.54
N ALA A 185 8.01 0.69 -4.44
CA ALA A 185 6.71 0.03 -4.44
C ALA A 185 6.83 -1.48 -4.72
N VAL A 186 7.69 -1.87 -5.67
CA VAL A 186 8.00 -3.27 -6.00
C VAL A 186 8.62 -3.99 -4.80
N VAL A 187 9.57 -3.36 -4.11
CA VAL A 187 10.22 -3.94 -2.93
C VAL A 187 9.24 -4.08 -1.77
N ALA A 188 8.44 -3.06 -1.48
CA ALA A 188 7.42 -3.11 -0.43
C ALA A 188 6.42 -4.25 -0.68
N ALA A 189 5.84 -4.28 -1.87
CA ALA A 189 4.87 -5.31 -2.26
C ALA A 189 5.52 -6.71 -2.28
N GLY A 190 6.76 -6.81 -2.74
CA GLY A 190 7.56 -8.03 -2.73
C GLY A 190 7.78 -8.57 -1.32
N VAL A 191 8.31 -7.75 -0.41
CA VAL A 191 8.62 -8.15 0.98
C VAL A 191 7.36 -8.60 1.72
N VAL A 192 6.24 -7.91 1.52
CA VAL A 192 4.99 -8.26 2.19
C VAL A 192 4.33 -9.50 1.55
N GLY A 193 4.50 -9.72 0.23
CA GLY A 193 4.02 -10.92 -0.46
C GLY A 193 4.92 -12.15 -0.32
N PHE A 194 6.21 -11.95 -0.01
CA PHE A 194 7.23 -12.99 0.04
C PHE A 194 6.94 -14.16 1.00
N PRO A 195 6.41 -13.95 2.23
CA PRO A 195 6.10 -15.04 3.15
C PRO A 195 5.14 -16.05 2.55
N LEU A 196 4.06 -15.58 1.91
CA LEU A 196 3.06 -16.44 1.28
C LEU A 196 3.66 -17.21 0.09
N TYR A 197 4.55 -16.55 -0.67
CA TYR A 197 5.26 -17.18 -1.77
C TYR A 197 6.11 -18.36 -1.28
N VAL A 198 6.94 -18.11 -0.27
CA VAL A 198 7.85 -19.11 0.31
C VAL A 198 7.08 -20.24 0.96
N MET A 199 6.02 -19.97 1.72
CA MET A 199 5.20 -21.02 2.35
C MET A 199 4.60 -21.98 1.32
N SER A 200 4.05 -21.45 0.23
CA SER A 200 3.47 -22.27 -0.83
C SER A 200 4.52 -23.10 -1.56
N ILE A 201 5.67 -22.49 -1.92
CA ILE A 201 6.78 -23.21 -2.57
C ILE A 201 7.37 -24.29 -1.64
N ARG A 202 7.54 -23.97 -0.36
CA ARG A 202 8.03 -24.94 0.64
C ARG A 202 7.12 -26.17 0.68
N GLY A 203 5.81 -25.97 0.79
CA GLY A 203 4.85 -27.07 0.76
C GLY A 203 4.91 -27.87 -0.55
N ALA A 204 5.17 -27.21 -1.68
CA ALA A 204 5.35 -27.87 -2.97
C ALA A 204 6.56 -28.80 -2.98
N PHE A 205 7.69 -28.37 -2.42
CA PHE A 205 8.89 -29.21 -2.30
C PHE A 205 8.73 -30.32 -1.26
N GLU A 206 8.08 -30.05 -0.13
CA GLU A 206 7.77 -31.07 0.89
C GLU A 206 6.87 -32.18 0.33
N ALA A 207 5.98 -31.87 -0.61
CA ALA A 207 5.12 -32.85 -1.28
C ALA A 207 5.85 -33.75 -2.30
N VAL A 208 7.06 -33.39 -2.75
CA VAL A 208 7.85 -34.24 -3.65
C VAL A 208 8.52 -35.35 -2.83
N ASP A 209 8.08 -36.60 -3.06
CA ASP A 209 8.64 -37.80 -2.42
C ASP A 209 10.15 -37.92 -2.68
N VAL A 210 10.91 -38.11 -1.60
CA VAL A 210 12.38 -38.24 -1.63
C VAL A 210 12.81 -39.46 -2.46
N ARG A 211 11.96 -40.49 -2.58
CA ARG A 211 12.24 -41.68 -3.39
C ARG A 211 12.48 -41.37 -4.87
N TYR A 212 11.90 -40.29 -5.41
CA TYR A 212 12.20 -39.86 -6.78
C TYR A 212 13.66 -39.38 -6.94
N GLU A 213 14.20 -38.75 -5.89
CA GLU A 213 15.61 -38.32 -5.86
C GLU A 213 16.54 -39.53 -5.74
N GLU A 214 16.21 -40.48 -4.86
CA GLU A 214 16.98 -41.72 -4.65
C GLU A 214 17.07 -42.56 -5.92
N VAL A 215 15.94 -42.78 -6.61
CA VAL A 215 15.91 -43.50 -7.91
C VAL A 215 16.73 -42.76 -8.97
N SER A 216 16.69 -41.43 -8.98
CA SER A 216 17.53 -40.66 -9.89
C SER A 216 19.02 -40.85 -9.61
N TRP A 217 19.42 -40.95 -8.34
CA TRP A 217 20.82 -41.14 -7.95
C TRP A 217 21.32 -42.56 -8.25
N THR A 218 20.50 -43.60 -8.11
CA THR A 218 20.87 -44.98 -8.49
C THR A 218 21.12 -45.12 -10.00
N LEU A 219 20.48 -44.28 -10.81
CA LEU A 219 20.74 -44.13 -12.25
C LEU A 219 22.01 -43.30 -12.58
N GLY A 220 22.81 -42.93 -11.58
CA GLY A 220 24.06 -42.18 -11.76
C GLY A 220 23.87 -40.70 -12.08
N VAL A 221 22.66 -40.16 -11.91
CA VAL A 221 22.39 -38.73 -12.17
C VAL A 221 22.85 -37.90 -10.96
N PRO A 222 23.67 -36.85 -11.15
CA PRO A 222 24.16 -36.04 -10.04
C PRO A 222 23.05 -35.15 -9.44
N PRO A 223 23.14 -34.75 -8.15
CA PRO A 223 22.08 -34.02 -7.44
C PRO A 223 21.57 -32.75 -8.13
N ARG A 224 22.44 -31.97 -8.78
CA ARG A 224 22.04 -30.76 -9.53
C ARG A 224 21.12 -31.08 -10.71
N ARG A 225 21.40 -32.20 -11.39
CA ARG A 225 20.61 -32.66 -12.53
C ARG A 225 19.33 -33.35 -12.07
N THR A 226 19.36 -34.07 -10.94
CA THR A 226 18.15 -34.58 -10.27
C THR A 226 17.22 -33.44 -9.86
N PHE A 227 17.74 -32.38 -9.25
CA PHE A 227 16.94 -31.22 -8.85
C PHE A 227 16.25 -30.58 -10.06
N THR A 228 16.99 -30.28 -11.12
CA THR A 228 16.44 -29.59 -12.30
C THR A 228 15.52 -30.45 -13.17
N ARG A 229 15.73 -31.78 -13.21
CA ARG A 229 14.95 -32.68 -14.08
C ARG A 229 13.81 -33.42 -13.38
N VAL A 230 13.87 -33.56 -12.05
CA VAL A 230 12.90 -34.35 -11.27
C VAL A 230 12.19 -33.45 -10.28
N VAL A 231 12.93 -32.90 -9.32
CA VAL A 231 12.33 -32.18 -8.18
C VAL A 231 11.63 -30.89 -8.61
N LEU A 232 12.33 -30.04 -9.38
CA LEU A 232 11.81 -28.74 -9.79
C LEU A 232 10.56 -28.88 -10.69
N PRO A 233 10.53 -29.74 -11.73
CA PRO A 233 9.33 -29.98 -12.53
C PRO A 233 8.13 -30.50 -11.73
N LEU A 234 8.37 -31.38 -10.75
CA LEU A 234 7.30 -31.88 -9.87
C LEU A 234 6.77 -30.81 -8.92
N ALA A 235 7.62 -29.88 -8.47
CA ALA A 235 7.23 -28.76 -7.62
C ALA A 235 6.63 -27.57 -8.40
N LEU A 236 6.81 -27.48 -9.73
CA LEU A 236 6.34 -26.37 -10.57
C LEU A 236 4.87 -25.98 -10.34
N PRO A 237 3.91 -26.93 -10.18
CA PRO A 237 2.53 -26.57 -9.89
C PRO A 237 2.36 -25.76 -8.61
N GLY A 238 3.04 -26.17 -7.53
CA GLY A 238 3.02 -25.44 -6.28
C GLY A 238 3.83 -24.15 -6.31
N ILE A 239 4.89 -24.08 -7.12
CA ILE A 239 5.61 -22.82 -7.35
C ILE A 239 4.72 -21.80 -8.08
N ALA A 240 3.97 -22.24 -9.09
CA ALA A 240 3.01 -21.40 -9.79
C ALA A 240 1.85 -20.97 -8.87
N ALA A 241 1.37 -21.87 -8.01
CA ALA A 241 0.40 -21.54 -6.96
C ALA A 241 0.90 -20.40 -6.05
N GLY A 242 2.12 -20.54 -5.54
CA GLY A 242 2.77 -19.54 -4.71
C GLY A 242 2.94 -18.21 -5.42
N ALA A 243 3.28 -18.23 -6.72
CA ALA A 243 3.42 -17.02 -7.53
C ALA A 243 2.10 -16.25 -7.64
N VAL A 244 0.98 -16.95 -7.85
CA VAL A 244 -0.34 -16.31 -7.91
C VAL A 244 -0.76 -15.77 -6.54
N LEU A 245 -0.51 -16.50 -5.46
CA LEU A 245 -0.80 -16.03 -4.10
C LEU A 245 0.01 -14.78 -3.75
N ALA A 246 1.31 -14.77 -4.07
CA ALA A 246 2.19 -13.63 -3.87
C ALA A 246 1.75 -12.42 -4.72
N PHE A 247 1.34 -12.66 -5.97
CA PHE A 247 0.82 -11.64 -6.87
C PHE A 247 -0.46 -11.01 -6.32
N ALA A 248 -1.44 -11.84 -5.91
CA ALA A 248 -2.69 -11.38 -5.33
C ALA A 248 -2.43 -10.56 -4.05
N ARG A 249 -1.48 -11.02 -3.22
CA ARG A 249 -1.08 -10.28 -2.02
C ARG A 249 -0.42 -8.95 -2.35
N ALA A 250 0.47 -8.90 -3.34
CA ALA A 250 1.16 -7.69 -3.77
C ALA A 250 0.20 -6.65 -4.38
N LEU A 251 -0.81 -7.10 -5.13
CA LEU A 251 -1.81 -6.24 -5.76
C LEU A 251 -2.63 -5.44 -4.71
N GLY A 252 -2.91 -6.07 -3.57
CA GLY A 252 -3.64 -5.46 -2.46
C GLY A 252 -2.75 -4.73 -1.45
N GLU A 253 -1.43 -4.58 -1.70
CA GLU A 253 -0.54 -3.96 -0.73
C GLU A 253 -0.68 -2.43 -0.70
N PHE A 254 -0.84 -1.91 0.52
CA PHE A 254 -1.04 -0.49 0.80
C PHE A 254 -0.05 0.03 1.84
N GLY A 255 -0.01 -0.60 3.01
CA GLY A 255 0.64 -0.02 4.19
C GLY A 255 2.15 0.09 4.07
N ALA A 256 2.83 -0.93 3.54
CA ALA A 256 4.27 -0.84 3.32
C ALA A 256 4.59 0.11 2.14
N THR A 257 3.76 0.05 1.10
CA THR A 257 3.95 0.84 -0.13
C THR A 257 3.81 2.34 0.14
N VAL A 258 2.80 2.78 0.90
CA VAL A 258 2.60 4.21 1.17
C VAL A 258 3.79 4.82 1.94
N VAL A 259 4.40 4.05 2.84
CA VAL A 259 5.55 4.51 3.64
C VAL A 259 6.83 4.54 2.82
N LEU A 260 7.11 3.48 2.05
CA LEU A 260 8.38 3.36 1.32
C LEU A 260 8.37 4.10 -0.02
N ALA A 261 7.26 4.04 -0.77
CA ALA A 261 7.15 4.55 -2.13
C ALA A 261 6.32 5.84 -2.24
N GLY A 262 5.64 6.24 -1.17
CA GLY A 262 4.74 7.40 -1.18
C GLY A 262 3.48 7.18 -2.01
N ASN A 263 2.74 8.27 -2.24
CA ASN A 263 1.50 8.29 -3.02
C ASN A 263 1.58 9.31 -4.18
N ILE A 264 2.44 9.03 -5.17
CA ILE A 264 2.73 9.94 -6.27
C ILE A 264 1.91 9.54 -7.50
N GLU A 265 1.06 10.44 -7.98
CA GLU A 265 0.22 10.24 -9.17
C GLU A 265 1.10 9.93 -10.39
N GLY A 266 0.71 8.93 -11.19
CA GLY A 266 1.45 8.51 -12.39
C GLY A 266 2.75 7.73 -12.15
N GLU A 267 3.32 7.75 -10.94
CA GLU A 267 4.62 7.12 -10.64
C GLU A 267 4.52 5.94 -9.66
N THR A 268 3.87 6.13 -8.50
CA THR A 268 3.83 5.12 -7.42
C THR A 268 2.42 4.82 -6.91
N ARG A 269 1.42 5.59 -7.34
CA ARG A 269 0.02 5.42 -6.92
C ARG A 269 -0.61 4.15 -7.49
N THR A 270 -0.61 3.08 -6.71
CA THR A 270 -1.34 1.84 -6.98
C THR A 270 -2.86 2.02 -6.77
N ILE A 271 -3.66 1.01 -7.12
CA ILE A 271 -5.12 1.00 -6.94
C ILE A 271 -5.47 1.27 -5.47
N ALA A 272 -4.77 0.63 -4.53
CA ALA A 272 -5.03 0.82 -3.11
C ALA A 272 -4.77 2.27 -2.65
N LEU A 273 -3.67 2.87 -3.12
CA LEU A 273 -3.33 4.26 -2.85
C LEU A 273 -4.31 5.24 -3.52
N ALA A 274 -4.75 4.94 -4.74
CA ALA A 274 -5.74 5.74 -5.47
C ALA A 274 -7.12 5.68 -4.80
N VAL A 275 -7.57 4.51 -4.36
CA VAL A 275 -8.81 4.36 -3.59
C VAL A 275 -8.75 5.18 -2.31
N TYR A 276 -7.64 5.09 -1.56
CA TYR A 276 -7.44 5.88 -0.35
C TYR A 276 -7.55 7.40 -0.63
N ALA A 277 -6.80 7.90 -1.63
CA ALA A 277 -6.83 9.32 -1.99
C ALA A 277 -8.22 9.80 -2.44
N LEU A 278 -8.96 8.97 -3.20
CA LEU A 278 -10.31 9.28 -3.66
C LEU A 278 -11.35 9.27 -2.54
N LEU A 279 -11.16 8.46 -1.50
CA LEU A 279 -12.06 8.45 -0.34
C LEU A 279 -11.87 9.69 0.56
N GLU A 280 -10.66 10.23 0.61
CA GLU A 280 -10.38 11.51 1.30
C GLU A 280 -10.86 12.72 0.50
N ALA A 281 -10.90 12.63 -0.83
CA ALA A 281 -11.33 13.71 -1.70
C ALA A 281 -12.86 13.96 -1.66
N PRO A 282 -13.33 15.22 -1.57
CA PRO A 282 -14.74 15.55 -1.74
C PRO A 282 -15.26 15.07 -3.11
N GLY A 283 -16.34 14.27 -3.12
CA GLY A 283 -16.94 13.75 -4.35
C GLY A 283 -16.22 12.55 -4.99
N GLY A 284 -15.09 12.07 -4.44
CA GLY A 284 -14.31 10.96 -5.03
C GLY A 284 -14.91 9.56 -4.83
N ARG A 285 -16.03 9.43 -4.10
CA ARG A 285 -16.64 8.14 -3.74
C ARG A 285 -17.08 7.31 -4.95
N GLU A 286 -17.59 7.94 -6.01
CA GLU A 286 -18.02 7.23 -7.21
C GLU A 286 -16.81 6.63 -7.96
N ALA A 287 -15.75 7.41 -8.14
CA ALA A 287 -14.50 6.93 -8.74
C ALA A 287 -13.84 5.84 -7.87
N ALA A 288 -13.84 5.99 -6.55
CA ALA A 288 -13.32 4.99 -5.62
C ALA A 288 -14.06 3.65 -5.75
N ARG A 289 -15.39 3.67 -5.88
CA ARG A 289 -16.20 2.45 -6.12
C ARG A 289 -15.77 1.73 -7.39
N GLY A 290 -15.52 2.46 -8.47
CA GLY A 290 -15.04 1.89 -9.73
C GLY A 290 -13.70 1.15 -9.57
N LEU A 291 -12.74 1.76 -8.90
CA LEU A 291 -11.44 1.12 -8.61
C LEU A 291 -11.54 -0.06 -7.64
N VAL A 292 -12.40 0.02 -6.63
CA VAL A 292 -12.64 -1.10 -5.71
C VAL A 292 -13.21 -2.29 -6.49
N LEU A 293 -14.21 -2.07 -7.34
CA LEU A 293 -14.77 -3.12 -8.20
C LEU A 293 -13.71 -3.70 -9.14
N ALA A 294 -12.89 -2.86 -9.77
CA ALA A 294 -11.79 -3.31 -10.62
C ALA A 294 -10.77 -4.18 -9.84
N SER A 295 -10.40 -3.77 -8.62
CA SER A 295 -9.50 -4.53 -7.74
C SER A 295 -10.08 -5.89 -7.35
N VAL A 296 -11.37 -5.93 -6.98
CA VAL A 296 -12.07 -7.16 -6.65
C VAL A 296 -12.12 -8.10 -7.85
N VAL A 297 -12.52 -7.60 -9.02
CA VAL A 297 -12.57 -8.39 -10.26
C VAL A 297 -11.18 -8.92 -10.60
N LEU A 298 -10.14 -8.09 -10.55
CA LEU A 298 -8.77 -8.50 -10.85
C LEU A 298 -8.26 -9.57 -9.88
N SER A 299 -8.58 -9.44 -8.60
CA SER A 299 -8.23 -10.43 -7.56
C SER A 299 -8.95 -11.76 -7.79
N LEU A 300 -10.25 -11.71 -8.11
CA LEU A 300 -11.06 -12.90 -8.41
C LEU A 300 -10.60 -13.58 -9.71
N LEU A 301 -10.26 -12.82 -10.75
CA LEU A 301 -9.70 -13.37 -12.00
C LEU A 301 -8.35 -14.05 -11.74
N GLY A 302 -7.51 -13.48 -10.87
CA GLY A 302 -6.28 -14.11 -10.42
C GLY A 302 -6.54 -15.45 -9.73
N LEU A 303 -7.53 -15.50 -8.82
CA LEU A 303 -7.93 -16.72 -8.11
C LEU A 303 -8.50 -17.79 -9.05
N VAL A 304 -9.38 -17.41 -9.97
CA VAL A 304 -9.94 -18.33 -10.98
C VAL A 304 -8.85 -18.84 -11.91
N GLY A 305 -7.92 -17.98 -12.31
CA GLY A 305 -6.74 -18.35 -13.08
C GLY A 305 -5.87 -19.37 -12.34
N TYR A 306 -5.67 -19.17 -11.04
CA TYR A 306 -4.99 -20.13 -10.17
C TYR A 306 -5.69 -21.49 -10.14
N GLU A 307 -7.00 -21.53 -9.90
CA GLU A 307 -7.73 -22.80 -9.88
C GLU A 307 -7.67 -23.51 -11.22
N ALA A 308 -7.81 -22.78 -12.33
CA ALA A 308 -7.73 -23.35 -13.66
C ALA A 308 -6.34 -23.93 -13.95
N LEU A 309 -5.27 -23.25 -13.54
CA LEU A 309 -3.89 -23.71 -13.69
C LEU A 309 -3.62 -24.94 -12.82
N SER A 310 -4.03 -24.90 -11.55
CA SER A 310 -3.90 -25.99 -10.59
C SER A 310 -4.64 -27.26 -11.06
N ARG A 311 -5.88 -27.11 -11.57
CA ARG A 311 -6.65 -28.21 -12.16
C ARG A 311 -5.98 -28.80 -13.40
N ARG A 312 -5.44 -27.96 -14.29
CA ARG A 312 -4.71 -28.42 -15.49
C ARG A 312 -3.44 -29.19 -15.14
N GLN A 313 -2.73 -28.76 -14.10
CA GLN A 313 -1.49 -29.40 -13.66
C GLN A 313 -1.74 -30.74 -12.95
N ARG A 314 -2.75 -30.84 -12.07
CA ARG A 314 -3.17 -32.13 -11.48
C ARG A 314 -3.51 -33.15 -12.57
N ARG A 315 -4.30 -32.76 -13.56
CA ARG A 315 -4.67 -33.63 -14.70
C ARG A 315 -3.48 -34.06 -15.55
N ARG A 316 -2.42 -33.25 -15.63
CA ARG A 316 -1.18 -33.65 -16.33
C ARG A 316 -0.42 -34.72 -15.55
N LEU A 317 -0.30 -34.57 -14.23
CA LEU A 317 0.41 -35.55 -13.39
C LEU A 317 -0.33 -36.90 -13.34
N GLU A 318 -1.67 -36.89 -13.27
CA GLU A 318 -2.50 -38.10 -13.34
C GLU A 318 -2.30 -38.86 -14.66
N ARG A 319 -2.10 -38.16 -15.78
CA ARG A 319 -1.81 -38.81 -17.08
C ARG A 319 -0.43 -39.45 -17.16
N PHE A 320 0.55 -38.94 -16.41
CA PHE A 320 1.92 -39.50 -16.41
C PHE A 320 2.09 -40.65 -15.41
N GLY A 321 1.20 -40.79 -14.41
CA GLY A 321 1.22 -41.88 -13.44
C GLY A 321 0.28 -43.05 -13.74
N GLY A 322 -0.43 -42.99 -14.88
CA GLY A 322 -1.43 -44.00 -15.29
C GLY A 322 -1.00 -44.90 -16.46
N GLU A 323 0.23 -44.76 -16.97
CA GLU A 323 0.86 -45.68 -17.93
C GLU A 323 1.98 -46.47 -17.23
#